data_AF-A0A9N8QPU3-F1
#
_entry.id   AF-A0A9N8QPU3-F1
#
_cell.length_a   1.000
_cell.length_b   1.000
_cell.length_c   1.000
_cell.angle_alpha   90.00
_cell.angle_beta   90.00
_cell.angle_gamma   90.00
#
_symmetry.space_group_name_H-M   'P 1'
#
loop_
_entity.id
_entity.type
_entity.pdbx_description
1 polymer ?
#
loop_
_entity_poly.entity_id
_entity_poly.type
_entity_poly.pdbx_seq_one_letter_code
_entity_poly.pdbx_strand_id
1 'polypeptide(L)'
;MKNNLLIALLLLLFGFATMKANNNDTDRNDKEYFSSFKKNEEPKNKKFNILNKKSEDAGENFYVIYKENALGEGFYFKIVLDENEKPIATYYANEDDQQISDTTVQNLKQVIFGPDKVVAAIGETTTQCVTKCHRKNGCYDKPTSTGVLLCSAECGIACA
;
A
#
# COMPACT_ATOMS: atom_id res chain seq x y z
N MET A 1 -54.24 -6.10 41.64
CA MET A 1 -52.81 -5.92 41.37
C MET A 1 -52.28 -7.18 40.67
N LYS A 2 -52.42 -7.29 39.33
CA LYS A 2 -52.07 -8.53 38.60
C LYS A 2 -51.28 -8.30 37.30
N ASN A 3 -50.95 -7.04 36.98
CA ASN A 3 -50.37 -6.67 35.68
C ASN A 3 -48.87 -6.33 35.72
N ASN A 4 -48.23 -6.33 36.89
CA ASN A 4 -46.80 -5.98 37.00
C ASN A 4 -45.83 -7.16 36.86
N LEU A 5 -46.33 -8.41 36.84
CA LEU A 5 -45.46 -9.59 36.76
C LEU A 5 -44.96 -9.86 35.33
N LEU A 6 -45.76 -9.52 34.32
CA LEU A 6 -45.43 -9.75 32.90
C LEU A 6 -44.36 -8.79 32.36
N ILE A 7 -44.32 -7.56 32.87
CA ILE A 7 -43.35 -6.54 32.45
C ILE A 7 -41.95 -6.86 33.00
N ALA A 8 -41.87 -7.43 34.21
CA ALA A 8 -40.60 -7.84 34.82
C ALA A 8 -39.95 -9.04 34.09
N LEU A 9 -40.75 -9.96 33.55
CA LEU A 9 -40.25 -11.14 32.81
C LEU A 9 -39.71 -10.77 31.41
N LEU A 10 -40.30 -9.76 30.77
CA LEU A 10 -39.89 -9.24 29.45
C LEU A 10 -38.54 -8.51 29.49
N LEU A 11 -38.21 -7.83 30.60
CA LEU A 11 -36.94 -7.13 30.76
C LEU A 11 -35.75 -8.05 31.07
N LEU A 12 -36.01 -9.25 31.63
CA LEU A 12 -34.98 -10.24 31.93
C LEU A 12 -34.46 -11.00 30.69
N LEU A 13 -35.23 -11.03 29.60
CA LEU A 13 -34.87 -11.71 28.35
C LEU A 13 -33.94 -10.90 27.42
N PHE A 14 -33.77 -9.59 27.67
CA PHE A 14 -32.87 -8.74 26.89
C PHE A 14 -31.41 -8.73 27.40
N GLY A 15 -31.09 -9.48 28.46
CA GLY A 15 -29.81 -9.39 29.15
C GLY A 15 -28.65 -10.23 28.60
N PHE A 16 -28.86 -11.17 27.67
CA PHE A 16 -27.82 -12.18 27.35
C PHE A 16 -27.59 -12.45 25.85
N ALA A 17 -27.67 -11.41 25.01
CA ALA A 17 -27.18 -11.50 23.64
C ALA A 17 -26.15 -10.40 23.31
N THR A 18 -25.30 -10.03 24.26
CA THR A 18 -24.02 -9.39 23.92
C THR A 18 -23.01 -10.50 23.64
N MET A 19 -23.18 -11.18 22.50
CA MET A 19 -22.06 -11.89 21.90
C MET A 19 -21.01 -10.84 21.61
N LYS A 20 -19.99 -10.76 22.46
CA LYS A 20 -18.73 -10.11 22.13
C LYS A 20 -18.27 -10.84 20.87
N ALA A 21 -18.34 -10.17 19.73
CA ALA A 21 -17.69 -10.66 18.52
C ALA A 21 -16.22 -10.81 18.91
N ASN A 22 -15.81 -12.06 19.18
CA ASN A 22 -14.42 -12.39 19.33
C ASN A 22 -13.86 -12.20 17.93
N ASN A 23 -13.33 -11.01 17.67
CA ASN A 23 -12.50 -10.77 16.53
C ASN A 23 -11.26 -11.63 16.76
N ASN A 24 -11.36 -12.92 16.41
CA ASN A 24 -10.23 -13.62 15.85
C ASN A 24 -9.95 -12.90 14.53
N ASP A 25 -9.38 -11.69 14.62
CA ASP A 25 -8.38 -11.28 13.64
C ASP A 25 -7.32 -12.38 13.81
N THR A 26 -7.47 -13.48 13.08
CA THR A 26 -6.31 -14.27 12.69
C THR A 26 -5.35 -13.23 12.14
N ASP A 27 -4.24 -12.99 12.83
CA ASP A 27 -3.20 -12.07 12.41
C ASP A 27 -2.90 -12.37 10.94
N ARG A 28 -3.45 -11.52 10.06
CA ARG A 28 -3.27 -11.68 8.63
C ARG A 28 -1.78 -11.47 8.41
N ASN A 29 -1.14 -12.41 7.70
CA ASN A 29 0.22 -12.20 7.25
C ASN A 29 0.22 -11.06 6.21
N ASP A 30 0.31 -9.82 6.68
CA ASP A 30 0.18 -8.62 5.85
C ASP A 30 1.28 -8.60 4.77
N LYS A 31 2.48 -9.11 5.03
CA LYS A 31 3.55 -9.19 4.02
C LYS A 31 3.14 -10.03 2.82
N GLU A 32 2.59 -11.21 3.08
CA GLU A 32 2.13 -12.12 2.04
C GLU A 32 0.88 -11.58 1.35
N TYR A 33 -0.07 -11.04 2.12
CA TYR A 33 -1.29 -10.44 1.60
C TYR A 33 -0.98 -9.29 0.64
N PHE A 34 -0.10 -8.37 1.04
CA PHE A 34 0.31 -7.21 0.23
C PHE A 34 1.47 -7.52 -0.73
N SER A 35 1.85 -8.78 -0.97
CA SER A 35 2.89 -9.14 -1.96
C SER A 35 2.61 -8.68 -3.40
N SER A 36 1.34 -8.34 -3.67
CA SER A 36 0.82 -7.70 -4.87
C SER A 36 0.00 -6.47 -4.48
N PHE A 37 -0.16 -5.52 -5.41
CA PHE A 37 -0.96 -4.32 -5.16
C PHE A 37 -2.39 -4.65 -4.74
N LYS A 38 -2.81 -4.09 -3.60
CA LYS A 38 -4.20 -4.14 -3.10
C LYS A 38 -4.82 -2.76 -3.21
N LYS A 39 -6.01 -2.72 -3.79
CA LYS A 39 -6.77 -1.48 -4.01
C LYS A 39 -7.53 -1.13 -2.75
N ASN A 40 -7.39 0.10 -2.28
CA ASN A 40 -8.13 0.68 -1.16
C ASN A 40 -8.00 -0.10 0.17
N GLU A 41 -6.90 -0.83 0.33
CA GLU A 41 -6.56 -1.58 1.53
C GLU A 41 -5.13 -1.25 1.95
N GLU A 42 -4.89 -1.14 3.26
CA GLU A 42 -3.57 -0.88 3.83
C GLU A 42 -3.35 -1.73 5.09
N PRO A 43 -2.10 -2.05 5.44
CA PRO A 43 -1.78 -2.78 6.65
C PRO A 43 -2.20 -1.98 7.89
N LYS A 44 -2.71 -2.69 8.90
CA LYS A 44 -3.11 -2.06 10.17
C LYS A 44 -1.85 -1.54 10.89
N ASN A 45 -2.00 -0.46 11.65
CA ASN A 45 -0.94 0.09 12.53
C ASN A 45 0.37 0.52 11.83
N LYS A 46 0.35 0.78 10.52
CA LYS A 46 1.51 1.33 9.81
C LYS A 46 1.37 2.83 9.58
N LYS A 47 2.45 3.57 9.83
CA LYS A 47 2.52 5.01 9.53
C LYS A 47 3.17 5.22 8.18
N PHE A 48 2.39 5.74 7.23
CA PHE A 48 2.88 6.07 5.90
C PHE A 48 3.56 7.45 5.89
N ASN A 49 4.84 7.45 5.57
CA ASN A 49 5.67 8.64 5.34
C ASN A 49 5.59 9.04 3.87
N ILE A 50 5.52 10.34 3.60
CA ILE A 50 5.38 10.84 2.24
C ILE A 50 6.71 10.74 1.47
N LEU A 51 6.65 10.22 0.24
CA LEU A 51 7.76 10.24 -0.70
C LEU A 51 7.66 11.44 -1.64
N ASN A 52 6.48 11.59 -2.25
CA ASN A 52 6.20 12.63 -3.23
C ASN A 52 4.71 12.99 -3.22
N LYS A 53 4.39 14.26 -3.51
CA LYS A 53 3.02 14.77 -3.60
C LYS A 53 2.95 15.85 -4.67
N LYS A 54 2.01 15.70 -5.60
CA LYS A 54 1.79 16.60 -6.74
C LYS A 54 0.49 17.40 -6.65
N SER A 55 -0.50 16.89 -5.94
CA SER A 55 -1.77 17.57 -5.72
C SER A 55 -2.20 17.48 -4.25
N GLU A 56 -2.94 18.49 -3.82
CA GLU A 56 -3.66 18.52 -2.54
C GLU A 56 -5.05 17.88 -2.64
N ASP A 57 -5.49 17.50 -3.85
CA ASP A 57 -6.78 16.86 -4.06
C ASP A 57 -6.93 15.57 -3.24
N ALA A 58 -8.14 15.34 -2.73
CA ALA A 58 -8.46 14.09 -2.07
C ALA A 58 -8.46 12.97 -3.11
N GLY A 59 -7.49 12.06 -3.03
CA GLY A 59 -7.42 10.92 -3.93
C GLY A 59 -8.63 9.99 -3.76
N GLU A 60 -9.15 9.47 -4.86
CA GLU A 60 -10.31 8.57 -4.83
C GLU A 60 -9.91 7.13 -4.54
N ASN A 61 -8.76 6.71 -5.07
CA ASN A 61 -8.28 5.34 -4.99
C ASN A 61 -6.80 5.31 -4.60
N PHE A 62 -6.40 4.26 -3.89
CA PHE A 62 -5.01 3.99 -3.61
C PHE A 62 -4.67 2.52 -3.74
N TYR A 63 -3.38 2.25 -3.95
CA TYR A 63 -2.85 0.90 -4.09
C TYR A 63 -1.65 0.72 -3.17
N VAL A 64 -1.62 -0.38 -2.41
CA VAL A 64 -0.52 -0.72 -1.49
C VAL A 64 0.12 -2.05 -1.87
N ILE A 65 1.45 -2.10 -1.86
CA ILE A 65 2.24 -3.31 -2.05
C ILE A 65 3.34 -3.37 -0.98
N TYR A 66 3.69 -4.58 -0.53
CA TYR A 66 4.86 -4.86 0.30
C TYR A 66 5.99 -5.38 -0.59
N LYS A 67 7.20 -4.87 -0.40
CA LYS A 67 8.43 -5.35 -1.05
C LYS A 67 9.59 -5.36 -0.07
N GLU A 68 10.56 -6.21 -0.36
CA GLU A 68 11.85 -6.27 0.30
C GLU A 68 12.91 -6.02 -0.79
N ASN A 69 13.82 -5.07 -0.55
CA ASN A 69 14.88 -4.76 -1.52
C ASN A 69 16.07 -5.73 -1.37
N ALA A 70 17.10 -5.55 -2.21
CA ALA A 70 18.30 -6.40 -2.18
C ALA A 70 19.12 -6.28 -0.87
N LEU A 71 18.86 -5.28 -0.04
CA LEU A 71 19.48 -5.08 1.27
C LEU A 71 18.71 -5.79 2.41
N GLY A 72 17.58 -6.43 2.09
CA GLY A 72 16.69 -7.04 3.09
C GLY A 72 15.77 -6.03 3.80
N GLU A 73 15.66 -4.81 3.27
CA GLU A 73 14.81 -3.77 3.86
C GLU A 73 13.37 -3.95 3.36
N GLY A 74 12.48 -4.36 4.27
CA GLY A 74 11.05 -4.51 4.01
C GLY A 74 10.27 -3.21 4.16
N PHE A 75 9.42 -2.88 3.19
CA PHE A 75 8.55 -1.70 3.25
C PHE A 75 7.25 -1.89 2.48
N TYR A 76 6.24 -1.14 2.91
CA TYR A 76 5.01 -0.93 2.15
C TYR A 76 5.15 0.31 1.29
N PHE A 77 4.76 0.22 0.02
CA PHE A 77 4.68 1.34 -0.92
C PHE A 77 3.23 1.61 -1.27
N LYS A 78 2.80 2.87 -1.15
CA LYS A 78 1.42 3.30 -1.43
C LYS A 78 1.41 4.35 -2.53
N ILE A 79 0.53 4.17 -3.52
CA ILE A 79 0.26 5.12 -4.60
C ILE A 79 -1.17 5.60 -4.45
N VAL A 80 -1.39 6.92 -4.45
CA VAL A 80 -2.72 7.55 -4.42
C VAL A 80 -2.99 8.17 -5.78
N LEU A 81 -4.19 7.91 -6.32
CA LEU A 81 -4.66 8.37 -7.63
C LEU A 81 -5.81 9.38 -7.49
N ASP A 82 -5.90 10.31 -8.44
CA ASP A 82 -7.08 11.15 -8.63
C ASP A 82 -8.24 10.39 -9.32
N GLU A 83 -9.36 11.10 -9.54
CA GLU A 83 -10.54 10.61 -10.26
C GLU A 83 -10.24 10.15 -11.70
N ASN A 84 -9.14 10.62 -12.30
CA ASN A 84 -8.72 10.31 -13.67
C ASN A 84 -7.65 9.21 -13.69
N GLU A 85 -7.47 8.48 -12.59
CA GLU A 85 -6.45 7.45 -12.39
C GLU A 85 -5.00 7.95 -12.54
N LYS A 86 -4.74 9.24 -12.32
CA LYS A 86 -3.39 9.81 -12.35
C LYS A 86 -2.76 9.80 -10.96
N PRO A 87 -1.48 9.43 -10.81
CA PRO A 87 -0.82 9.43 -9.51
C PRO A 87 -0.60 10.86 -8.99
N ILE A 88 -1.15 11.14 -7.81
CA ILE A 88 -1.06 12.44 -7.14
C ILE A 88 -0.17 12.42 -5.89
N ALA A 89 0.05 11.25 -5.28
CA ALA A 89 0.96 11.10 -4.16
C ALA A 89 1.49 9.67 -4.03
N THR A 90 2.68 9.55 -3.45
CA THR A 90 3.30 8.27 -3.11
C THR A 90 3.86 8.30 -1.70
N TYR A 91 3.77 7.17 -1.01
CA TYR A 91 4.20 7.03 0.38
C TYR A 91 4.94 5.70 0.58
N TYR A 92 5.68 5.63 1.68
CA TYR A 92 6.24 4.38 2.18
C TYR A 92 5.91 4.19 3.66
N ALA A 93 5.84 2.96 4.13
CA ALA A 93 5.83 2.64 5.56
C ALA A 93 6.86 1.54 5.85
N ASN A 94 7.63 1.73 6.91
CA ASN A 94 8.61 0.76 7.38
C ASN A 94 7.93 -0.49 7.93
N GLU A 95 8.69 -1.58 7.92
CA GLU A 95 8.38 -2.71 8.79
C GLU A 95 8.82 -2.42 10.23
N ASP A 96 7.85 -2.13 11.10
CA ASP A 96 8.05 -2.05 12.56
C ASP A 96 9.23 -1.12 12.92
N ASP A 97 10.22 -1.62 13.66
CA ASP A 97 11.40 -0.86 14.11
C ASP A 97 12.54 -0.84 13.06
N GLN A 98 12.39 -1.51 11.91
CA GLN A 98 13.40 -1.48 10.85
C GLN A 98 13.26 -0.20 10.03
N GLN A 99 14.18 0.72 10.23
CA GLN A 99 14.31 1.90 9.41
C GLN A 99 14.92 1.53 8.05
N ILE A 100 14.22 1.83 6.96
CA ILE A 100 14.82 1.76 5.62
C ILE A 100 15.87 2.86 5.45
N SER A 101 16.96 2.57 4.75
CA SER A 101 18.04 3.52 4.52
C SER A 101 17.62 4.76 3.71
N ASP A 102 18.33 5.87 3.92
CA ASP A 102 18.12 7.10 3.15
C ASP A 102 18.28 6.87 1.64
N THR A 103 19.22 5.99 1.24
CA THR A 103 19.42 5.61 -0.15
C THR A 103 18.16 4.98 -0.75
N THR A 104 17.55 4.02 -0.04
CA THR A 104 16.29 3.39 -0.47
C THR A 104 15.17 4.41 -0.57
N VAL A 105 15.03 5.33 0.40
CA VAL A 105 14.03 6.42 0.32
C VAL A 105 14.26 7.29 -0.92
N GLN A 106 15.50 7.66 -1.22
CA GLN A 106 15.83 8.47 -2.39
C GLN A 106 15.53 7.74 -3.70
N ASN A 107 15.80 6.44 -3.79
CA ASN A 107 15.48 5.64 -4.96
C ASN A 107 13.96 5.49 -5.13
N LEU A 108 13.23 5.25 -4.04
CA LEU A 108 11.76 5.17 -4.05
C LEU A 108 11.07 6.47 -4.50
N LYS A 109 11.65 7.64 -4.21
CA LYS A 109 11.11 8.92 -4.72
C LYS A 109 11.06 9.00 -6.25
N GLN A 110 11.89 8.22 -6.95
CA GLN A 110 12.01 8.25 -8.42
C GLN A 110 11.03 7.30 -9.14
N VAL A 111 10.43 6.34 -8.43
CA VAL A 111 9.70 5.18 -8.98
C VAL A 111 8.48 5.52 -9.84
N ILE A 112 7.80 6.64 -9.57
CA ILE A 112 6.59 7.06 -10.33
C ILE A 112 6.81 8.35 -11.10
N PHE A 113 7.54 9.28 -10.49
CA PHE A 113 7.63 10.64 -11.02
C PHE A 113 8.91 10.89 -11.82
N GLY A 114 9.79 9.89 -11.91
CA GLY A 114 11.11 10.02 -12.50
C GLY A 114 12.07 10.77 -11.58
N PRO A 115 13.37 10.79 -11.91
CA PRO A 115 14.34 11.55 -11.16
C PRO A 115 14.15 13.06 -11.41
N ASP A 116 14.15 13.88 -10.34
CA ASP A 116 14.13 15.35 -10.46
C ASP A 116 15.39 15.90 -11.14
N LYS A 117 16.49 15.13 -11.13
CA LYS A 117 17.76 15.44 -11.80
C LYS A 117 18.39 14.17 -12.36
N VAL A 118 18.86 14.23 -13.60
CA VAL A 118 19.55 13.12 -14.28
C VAL A 118 20.83 12.80 -13.51
N VAL A 119 20.87 11.66 -12.80
CA VAL A 119 22.07 11.18 -12.11
C VAL A 119 22.91 10.39 -13.11
N ALA A 120 24.07 10.93 -13.48
CA ALA A 120 25.04 10.23 -14.33
C ALA A 120 25.83 9.23 -13.48
N ALA A 121 25.51 7.93 -13.57
CA ALA A 121 26.29 6.87 -12.94
C ALA A 121 26.61 5.75 -13.94
N ILE A 122 27.86 5.30 -13.92
CA ILE A 122 28.51 4.36 -14.84
C ILE A 122 28.32 2.92 -14.31
N GLY A 123 27.06 2.51 -14.15
CA GLY A 123 26.61 1.15 -13.85
C GLY A 123 25.36 0.85 -14.67
N GLU A 124 24.76 -0.34 -14.54
CA GLU A 124 23.43 -0.56 -15.13
C GLU A 124 22.47 0.48 -14.54
N THR A 125 22.13 1.49 -15.32
CA THR A 125 21.33 2.62 -14.82
C THR A 125 19.98 2.09 -14.33
N THR A 126 19.39 2.71 -13.31
CA THR A 126 18.02 2.40 -12.84
C THR A 126 17.04 2.32 -14.03
N THR A 127 17.23 3.16 -15.04
CA THR A 127 16.47 3.14 -16.30
C THR A 127 16.63 1.83 -17.10
N GLN A 128 17.82 1.26 -17.17
CA GLN A 128 18.07 -0.03 -17.85
C GLN A 128 17.42 -1.20 -17.09
N CYS A 129 17.55 -1.23 -15.76
CA CYS A 129 16.88 -2.22 -14.92
C CYS A 129 15.35 -2.16 -15.11
N VAL A 130 14.76 -0.96 -14.99
CA VAL A 130 13.32 -0.74 -15.14
C VAL A 130 12.85 -1.13 -16.55
N THR A 131 13.59 -0.77 -17.59
CA THR A 131 13.24 -1.14 -18.97
C THR A 131 13.24 -2.65 -19.20
N LYS A 132 14.25 -3.36 -18.67
CA LYS A 132 14.28 -4.84 -18.73
C LYS A 132 13.11 -5.44 -17.97
N CYS A 133 12.80 -4.91 -16.79
CA CYS A 133 11.67 -5.36 -15.99
C CYS A 133 10.33 -5.14 -16.73
N HIS A 134 10.12 -3.97 -17.34
CA HIS A 134 8.91 -3.68 -18.13
C HIS A 134 8.68 -4.69 -19.24
N ARG A 135 9.75 -5.02 -19.99
CA ARG A 135 9.68 -6.03 -21.07
C ARG A 135 9.41 -7.42 -20.52
N LYS A 136 10.11 -7.82 -19.46
CA LYS A 136 9.94 -9.13 -18.83
C LYS A 136 8.52 -9.34 -18.30
N ASN A 137 7.92 -8.30 -17.73
CA ASN A 137 6.60 -8.36 -17.10
C ASN A 137 5.44 -7.95 -18.02
N GLY A 138 5.72 -7.60 -19.29
CA GLY A 138 4.72 -7.13 -20.25
C GLY A 138 3.96 -5.92 -19.73
N CYS A 139 4.65 -4.94 -19.12
CA CYS A 139 3.96 -3.83 -18.45
C CYS A 139 3.16 -2.96 -19.43
N TYR A 140 3.60 -2.82 -20.68
CA TYR A 140 2.88 -2.08 -21.71
C TYR A 140 1.71 -2.86 -22.33
N ASP A 141 1.65 -4.17 -22.08
CA ASP A 141 0.58 -5.05 -22.58
C ASP A 141 -0.58 -5.17 -21.59
N LYS A 142 -0.54 -4.44 -20.47
CA LYS A 142 -1.61 -4.43 -19.48
C LYS A 142 -2.87 -3.78 -20.07
N PRO A 143 -4.06 -4.31 -19.76
CA PRO A 143 -5.31 -3.90 -20.42
C PRO A 143 -5.80 -2.49 -20.02
N THR A 144 -5.24 -1.91 -18.96
CA THR A 144 -5.65 -0.60 -18.43
C THR A 144 -4.43 0.28 -18.15
N SER A 145 -4.61 1.60 -18.23
CA SER A 145 -3.62 2.61 -17.83
C SER A 145 -3.11 2.39 -16.40
N THR A 146 -4.02 2.12 -15.47
CA THR A 146 -3.67 1.79 -14.09
C THR A 146 -2.86 0.49 -14.01
N GLY A 147 -3.19 -0.53 -14.80
CA GLY A 147 -2.42 -1.77 -14.87
C GLY A 147 -0.98 -1.53 -15.36
N VAL A 148 -0.80 -0.69 -16.39
CA VAL A 148 0.52 -0.27 -16.87
C VAL A 148 1.27 0.48 -15.77
N LEU A 149 0.62 1.43 -15.09
CA LEU A 149 1.19 2.23 -14.01
C LEU A 149 1.67 1.36 -12.84
N LEU A 150 0.82 0.45 -12.34
CA LEU A 150 1.16 -0.41 -11.22
C LEU A 150 2.29 -1.39 -11.58
N CYS A 151 2.28 -1.95 -12.79
CA CYS A 151 3.39 -2.78 -13.26
C CYS A 151 4.70 -1.98 -13.35
N SER A 152 4.63 -0.75 -13.87
CA SER A 152 5.79 0.13 -13.95
C SER A 152 6.32 0.52 -12.56
N ALA A 153 5.42 0.81 -11.62
CA ALA A 153 5.75 1.09 -10.23
C ALA A 153 6.48 -0.10 -9.58
N GLU A 154 5.95 -1.30 -9.72
CA GLU A 154 6.57 -2.51 -9.16
C GLU A 154 7.99 -2.73 -9.72
N CYS A 155 8.18 -2.48 -11.02
CA CYS A 155 9.50 -2.52 -11.64
C CYS A 155 10.44 -1.43 -11.12
N GLY A 156 9.92 -0.21 -10.92
CA GLY A 156 10.69 0.87 -10.30
C GLY A 156 11.13 0.50 -8.88
N ILE A 157 10.24 -0.06 -8.06
CA ILE A 157 10.53 -0.49 -6.69
C ILE A 157 11.61 -1.59 -6.69
N ALA A 158 11.49 -2.58 -7.56
CA ALA A 158 12.45 -3.68 -7.64
C ALA A 158 13.86 -3.24 -8.11
N CYS A 159 13.94 -2.10 -8.77
CA CYS A 159 15.19 -1.50 -9.27
C CYS A 159 15.70 -0.34 -8.41
N ALA A 160 14.99 -0.01 -7.33
CA ALA A 160 15.35 0.99 -6.34
C ALA A 160 16.20 0.36 -5.23
#